data_AF-A0A935DQJ0-F1
#
_entry.id   AF-A0A935DQJ0-F1
#
_cell.length_a   1.000
_cell.length_b   1.000
_cell.length_c   1.000
_cell.angle_alpha   90.00
_cell.angle_beta   90.00
_cell.angle_gamma   90.00
#
_symmetry.space_group_name_H-M   'P 1'
#
loop_
_entity.id
_entity.type
_entity.pdbx_description
1 polymer ?
#
loop_
_entity_poly.entity_id
_entity_poly.type
_entity_poly.pdbx_seq_one_letter_code
_entity_poly.pdbx_strand_id
1 'polypeptide(L)' 'MRSPRLEKELRWHRRFKSKAEAKMAVFEWIEGWYNPHRRYSSIGRLAPNNFEKQLTVSNESRI' A
#
# COMPACT_ATOMS: atom_id res chain seq x y z
N MET A 1 -10.60 -14.32 -8.53
CA MET A 1 -9.30 -13.84 -9.03
C MET A 1 -8.37 -13.70 -7.83
N ARG A 2 -7.60 -14.77 -7.56
CA ARG A 2 -6.76 -14.92 -6.37
C ARG A 2 -5.37 -14.43 -6.79
N SER A 3 -4.94 -13.23 -6.40
CA SER A 3 -3.64 -12.65 -6.81
C SER A 3 -2.51 -13.58 -6.38
N PRO A 4 -1.90 -14.35 -7.30
CA PRO A 4 -0.82 -15.23 -6.94
C PRO A 4 0.48 -14.42 -7.12
N ARG A 5 1.25 -14.32 -6.04
CA ARG A 5 2.72 -14.19 -6.02
C ARG A 5 3.40 -12.84 -5.81
N LEU A 6 2.76 -11.72 -5.48
CA LEU A 6 3.61 -10.63 -4.94
C LEU A 6 4.17 -11.00 -3.55
N GLU A 7 3.33 -11.50 -2.64
CA GLU A 7 3.78 -11.94 -1.30
C GLU A 7 4.78 -13.11 -1.34
N LYS A 8 4.77 -13.92 -2.42
CA LYS A 8 5.68 -15.07 -2.59
C LYS A 8 6.96 -14.71 -3.36
N GLU A 9 6.92 -13.76 -4.29
CA GLU A 9 8.11 -13.26 -5.02
C GLU A 9 8.82 -12.13 -4.25
N LEU A 10 8.12 -11.36 -3.41
CA LEU A 10 8.70 -10.58 -2.31
C LEU A 10 9.05 -11.46 -1.11
N ARG A 11 9.38 -12.73 -1.34
CA ARG A 11 10.36 -13.37 -0.47
C ARG A 11 11.69 -12.70 -0.81
N TRP A 12 11.91 -11.53 -0.21
CA TRP A 12 13.10 -10.70 -0.30
C TRP A 12 14.35 -11.55 -0.01
N HIS A 13 14.89 -12.22 -1.01
CA HIS A 13 16.25 -12.77 -0.99
C HIS A 13 17.29 -11.64 -1.13
N ARG A 14 16.99 -10.45 -0.61
CA ARG A 14 17.92 -9.32 -0.50
C ARG A 14 18.37 -9.25 0.95
N ARG A 15 19.68 -9.47 1.16
CA ARG A 15 20.33 -9.11 2.42
C ARG A 15 20.49 -7.60 2.41
N PHE A 16 19.70 -6.91 3.23
CA PHE A 16 19.93 -5.49 3.47
C PHE A 16 21.29 -5.30 4.14
N LYS A 17 22.08 -4.36 3.64
CA LYS A 17 23.38 -4.01 4.23
C LYS A 17 23.19 -3.24 5.53
N SER A 18 22.05 -2.58 5.72
CA SER A 18 21.73 -1.83 6.93
C SER A 18 20.23 -1.82 7.25
N LYS A 19 19.91 -1.50 8.51
CA LYS A 19 18.51 -1.29 8.95
C LYS A 19 17.84 -0.12 8.24
N ALA A 20 18.61 0.91 7.84
CA ALA A 20 18.09 2.06 7.09
C ALA A 20 17.64 1.66 5.68
N GLU A 21 18.45 0.85 5.00
CA GLU A 21 18.10 0.30 3.68
C GLU A 21 16.83 -0.55 3.75
N ALA A 22 16.73 -1.43 4.76
CA ALA A 22 15.52 -2.23 4.98
C ALA A 22 14.27 -1.37 5.17
N LYS A 23 14.37 -0.31 5.98
CA LYS A 23 13.25 0.61 6.22
C LYS A 23 12.83 1.34 4.95
N MET A 24 13.78 1.84 4.16
CA MET A 24 13.47 2.51 2.90
C MET A 24 12.79 1.57 1.91
N ALA A 25 13.29 0.34 1.79
CA ALA A 25 12.76 -0.63 0.85
C ALA A 25 11.34 -1.09 1.23
N VAL A 26 11.06 -1.20 2.52
CA VAL A 26 9.69 -1.43 3.04
C VAL A 26 8.80 -0.21 2.77
N PHE A 27 9.30 1.01 3.02
CA PHE A 27 8.55 2.24 2.77
C PHE A 27 8.18 2.38 1.29
N GLU A 28 9.13 2.18 0.38
CA GLU A 28 8.90 2.22 -1.06
C GLU A 28 7.88 1.18 -1.51
N TRP A 29 7.91 -0.02 -0.93
CA TRP A 29 6.92 -1.04 -1.23
C TRP A 29 5.51 -0.66 -0.71
N ILE A 30 5.44 -0.11 0.51
CA ILE A 30 4.17 0.31 1.12
C ILE A 30 3.56 1.47 0.31
N GLU A 31 4.31 2.54 0.09
CA GLU A 31 3.81 3.76 -0.56
C GLU A 31 3.71 3.63 -2.09
N GLY A 32 4.69 3.00 -2.72
CA GLY A 32 4.77 2.88 -4.18
C GLY A 32 3.84 1.81 -4.75
N TRP A 33 3.56 0.75 -4.00
CA TRP A 33 2.76 -0.36 -4.51
C TRP A 33 1.57 -0.72 -3.63
N TYR A 34 1.77 -0.96 -2.35
CA TYR A 34 0.75 -1.52 -1.47
C TYR A 34 -0.45 -0.58 -1.28
N ASN A 35 -0.24 0.61 -0.73
CA ASN A 35 -1.28 1.59 -0.43
C ASN A 35 -2.07 2.06 -1.67
N PRO A 36 -1.45 2.31 -2.85
CA PRO A 36 -2.19 2.71 -4.04
C PRO A 36 -2.91 1.55 -4.76
N HIS A 37 -2.40 0.31 -4.71
CA HIS A 37 -2.95 -0.79 -5.53
C HIS A 37 -3.76 -1.82 -4.73
N ARG A 38 -3.59 -1.89 -3.41
CA ARG A 38 -4.29 -2.89 -2.60
C ARG A 38 -5.71 -2.48 -2.36
N ARG A 39 -6.64 -3.15 -3.04
CA ARG A 39 -8.08 -2.95 -2.90
C ARG A 39 -8.62 -3.80 -1.78
N TYR A 40 -9.31 -3.20 -0.83
CA TYR A 40 -9.86 -3.93 0.31
C TYR A 40 -11.37 -4.06 0.16
N SER A 41 -11.89 -5.29 0.26
CA SER A 41 -13.32 -5.58 -0.01
C SER A 41 -14.25 -4.94 1.01
N SER A 42 -13.81 -4.71 2.25
CA SER A 42 -14.65 -4.09 3.29
C SER A 42 -14.85 -2.58 3.10
N ILE A 43 -14.06 -1.92 2.25
CA ILE A 43 -14.19 -0.48 1.94
C ILE A 43 -14.63 -0.28 0.47
N GLY A 44 -15.44 -1.20 -0.06
CA GLY A 44 -15.98 -1.07 -1.42
C GLY A 44 -14.96 -1.32 -2.54
N ARG A 45 -13.91 -2.11 -2.28
CA ARG A 45 -12.78 -2.35 -3.21
C ARG A 45 -12.01 -1.08 -3.56
N LEU A 46 -11.99 -0.09 -2.67
CA LEU A 46 -11.10 1.06 -2.79
C LEU A 46 -9.72 0.71 -2.24
N ALA A 47 -8.71 1.38 -2.78
CA ALA A 47 -7.37 1.38 -2.19
C ALA A 47 -7.34 2.40 -1.03
N PRO A 48 -6.57 2.16 0.05
CA PRO A 48 -6.48 3.05 1.20
C PRO A 48 -6.29 4.53 0.82
N ASN A 49 -5.36 4.83 -0.09
CA ASN A 49 -5.10 6.20 -0.55
C ASN A 49 -6.32 6.85 -1.23
N ASN A 50 -7.14 6.06 -1.92
CA ASN A 50 -8.34 6.56 -2.58
C ASN A 50 -9.47 6.75 -1.58
N PHE A 51 -9.55 5.90 -0.56
CA PHE A 51 -10.53 6.02 0.51
C PHE A 51 -10.25 7.27 1.36
N GLU A 52 -9.00 7.50 1.76
CA GLU A 52 -8.60 8.71 2.48
C GLU A 52 -8.88 9.98 1.69
N LYS A 53 -8.53 10.02 0.39
CA LYS A 53 -8.86 11.15 -0.49
C LYS A 53 -10.36 11.45 -0.54
N GLN A 54 -11.21 10.42 -0.63
CA GLN A 54 -12.65 10.61 -0.64
C GLN A 54 -13.18 11.12 0.70
N LEU A 55 -12.63 10.66 1.82
CA LEU A 55 -12.96 11.16 3.15
C LEU A 55 -12.55 12.64 3.32
N THR A 56 -11.35 13.02 2.88
CA THR A 56 -10.89 14.42 2.94
C THR A 56 -11.78 15.34 2.12
N VAL A 57 -12.06 14.98 0.85
CA VAL A 57 -12.94 15.77 -0.03
C VAL A 57 -14.36 15.89 0.55
N SER A 58 -14.91 14.80 1.10
CA SER A 58 -16.23 14.82 1.74
C SER A 58 -16.27 15.70 3.00
N ASN A 59 -15.18 15.78 3.75
CA ASN A 59 -15.11 16.63 4.94
C ASN A 59 -14.98 18.12 4.57
N GLU A 60 -14.20 18.46 3.54
CA GLU A 60 -14.08 19.83 3.05
C GLU A 60 -15.37 20.37 2.44
N SER A 61 -16.17 19.50 1.79
CA SER A 61 -17.47 19.86 1.21
C SER A 61 -18.57 20.12 2.24
N ARG A 62 -18.27 19.85 3.52
CA ARG A 62 -19.23 19.89 4.64
C ARG A 62 -18.96 21.07 5.59
N ILE A 63 -17.99 21.91 5.26
CA ILE A 63 -17.64 23.16 5.95
C ILE A 63 -18.24 24.34 5.19
#